data_AF-A0A139D4J4-F1
#
_entry.id   AF-A0A139D4J4-F1
#
_cell.length_a   1.000
_cell.length_b   1.000
_cell.length_c   1.000
_cell.angle_alpha   90.00
_cell.angle_beta   90.00
_cell.angle_gamma   90.00
#
_symmetry.space_group_name_H-M   'P 1'
#
loop_
_entity.id
_entity.type
_entity.pdbx_description
1 polymer ?
#
loop_
_entity_poly.entity_id
_entity_poly.type
_entity_poly.pdbx_seq_one_letter_code
_entity_poly.pdbx_strand_id
1 'polypeptide(L)' 'RKEIDPKYDYLMDAPEKDPEGNPTVIRYSRKFKQQYVMSEKDGKATGWSAWYESGRWVPKDKKKK' A
#
# COMPACT_ATOMS: atom_id res chain seq x y z
N ARG A 1 -14.27 1.91 -12.77
CA ARG A 1 -13.60 0.58 -12.85
C ARG A 1 -13.41 0.05 -14.29
N LYS A 2 -13.95 0.68 -15.35
CA LYS A 2 -13.73 0.24 -16.76
C LYS A 2 -12.47 0.81 -17.44
N GLU A 3 -11.75 1.71 -16.77
CA GLU A 3 -10.57 2.40 -17.34
C GLU A 3 -9.25 1.70 -17.03
N ILE A 4 -9.25 0.75 -16.09
CA ILE A 4 -8.07 -0.01 -15.68
C ILE A 4 -8.29 -1.48 -16.02
N ASP A 5 -7.22 -2.14 -16.46
CA ASP A 5 -7.23 -3.57 -16.73
C ASP A 5 -7.65 -4.35 -15.46
N PRO A 6 -8.54 -5.36 -15.56
CA PRO A 6 -8.99 -6.15 -14.40
C PRO A 6 -7.84 -6.72 -13.56
N LYS A 7 -6.66 -6.92 -14.17
CA LYS A 7 -5.45 -7.33 -13.47
C LYS A 7 -5.06 -6.38 -12.35
N TYR A 8 -5.37 -5.09 -12.43
CA TYR A 8 -5.01 -4.07 -11.44
C TYR A 8 -6.17 -3.62 -10.55
N ASP A 9 -7.34 -4.26 -10.62
CA ASP A 9 -8.47 -3.90 -9.76
C ASP A 9 -8.11 -3.96 -8.26
N TYR A 10 -7.19 -4.86 -7.88
CA TYR A 10 -6.70 -4.97 -6.51
C TYR A 10 -6.02 -3.70 -5.96
N LEU A 11 -5.54 -2.81 -6.84
CA LEU A 11 -5.00 -1.51 -6.42
C LEU A 11 -6.08 -0.58 -5.88
N MET A 12 -7.31 -0.71 -6.37
CA MET A 12 -8.45 0.09 -5.89
C MET A 12 -8.94 -0.36 -4.53
N ASP A 13 -8.64 -1.61 -4.16
CA ASP A 13 -8.95 -2.15 -2.83
C ASP A 13 -7.82 -1.86 -1.82
N ALA A 14 -6.79 -1.13 -2.24
CA ALA A 14 -5.69 -0.74 -1.36
C ALA A 14 -6.18 0.24 -0.29
N PRO A 15 -5.67 0.12 0.96
CA PRO A 15 -6.02 1.05 2.01
C PRO A 15 -5.48 2.45 1.67
N GLU A 16 -6.39 3.43 1.56
CA GLU A 16 -6.05 4.84 1.23
C GLU A 16 -5.41 5.58 2.40
N LYS A 17 -5.62 5.07 3.62
CA LYS A 17 -5.10 5.66 4.87
C LYS A 17 -4.55 4.56 5.77
N ASP A 18 -3.55 4.92 6.56
CA ASP A 18 -3.08 4.08 7.66
C ASP A 18 -4.00 4.21 8.90
N PRO A 19 -3.78 3.40 9.96
CA PRO A 19 -4.58 3.49 11.20
C PRO A 19 -4.49 4.84 11.92
N GLU A 20 -3.49 5.66 11.61
CA GLU A 20 -3.28 7.00 12.17
C GLU A 20 -3.89 8.10 11.27
N GLY A 21 -4.54 7.72 10.16
CA GLY A 21 -5.21 8.62 9.23
C GLY A 21 -4.31 9.26 8.17
N ASN A 22 -3.03 8.85 8.07
CA ASN A 22 -2.12 9.40 7.07
C ASN A 22 -2.38 8.78 5.69
N PRO A 23 -2.32 9.57 4.60
CA PRO A 23 -2.56 9.08 3.25
C PRO A 23 -1.51 8.07 2.81
N THR A 24 -1.92 7.10 2.00
CA THR A 24 -1.05 6.09 1.43
C THR A 24 -0.76 6.34 -0.05
N VAL A 25 0.40 5.86 -0.49
CA VAL A 25 0.87 5.97 -1.87
C VAL A 25 1.22 4.59 -2.39
N ILE A 26 0.73 4.25 -3.59
CA ILE A 26 1.07 3.01 -4.29
C ILE A 26 2.51 3.11 -4.81
N ARG A 27 3.31 2.09 -4.51
CA ARG A 27 4.70 1.96 -4.91
C ARG A 27 4.96 0.56 -5.48
N TYR A 28 6.05 0.42 -6.21
CA TYR A 28 6.47 -0.86 -6.78
C TYR A 28 7.80 -1.32 -6.17
N SER A 29 7.82 -2.52 -5.59
CA SER A 29 9.02 -3.17 -5.08
C SER A 29 9.71 -3.91 -6.21
N ARG A 30 10.91 -3.46 -6.59
CA ARG A 30 11.72 -4.17 -7.61
C ARG A 30 12.22 -5.52 -7.11
N LYS A 31 12.48 -5.65 -5.81
CA LYS A 31 12.97 -6.89 -5.18
C LYS A 31 11.95 -8.02 -5.28
N PHE A 32 10.70 -7.71 -4.97
CA PHE A 32 9.60 -8.69 -4.98
C PHE A 32 8.75 -8.63 -6.25
N LYS A 33 9.07 -7.69 -7.16
CA LYS A 33 8.32 -7.39 -8.39
C LYS A 33 6.81 -7.24 -8.14
N GLN A 34 6.45 -6.57 -7.04
CA GLN A 34 5.07 -6.46 -6.58
C GLN A 34 4.75 -5.01 -6.15
N GLN A 35 3.48 -4.64 -6.29
CA GLN A 35 2.92 -3.38 -5.82
C GLN A 35 2.66 -3.44 -4.31
N TYR A 36 2.95 -2.35 -3.61
CA TYR A 36 2.73 -2.19 -2.18
C TYR A 36 2.31 -0.74 -1.90
N VAL A 37 1.64 -0.50 -0.79
CA VAL A 37 1.32 0.86 -0.35
C VAL A 37 2.17 1.24 0.85
N MET A 38 2.48 2.52 0.97
CA MET A 38 3.21 3.12 2.08
C MET A 38 2.50 4.39 2.50
N SER A 39 2.32 4.63 3.80
CA SER A 39 1.80 5.93 4.23
C SER A 39 2.90 6.98 4.34
N GLU A 40 2.56 8.20 3.93
CA GLU A 40 3.43 9.35 3.98
C GLU A 40 2.73 10.50 4.69
N LYS A 41 3.49 11.21 5.53
CA LYS A 41 3.04 12.41 6.23
C LYS A 41 4.06 13.50 5.96
N ASP A 42 3.61 14.65 5.47
CA ASP A 42 4.45 15.80 5.15
C ASP A 42 5.66 15.44 4.24
N GLY A 43 5.42 14.55 3.27
CA GLY A 43 6.45 14.08 2.33
C GLY A 43 7.47 13.09 2.91
N LYS A 44 7.25 12.60 4.14
CA LYS A 44 8.08 11.59 4.80
C LYS A 44 7.31 10.31 5.02
N ALA A 45 7.96 9.17 4.79
CA ALA A 45 7.40 7.86 5.12
C ALA A 45 7.16 7.74 6.64
N THR A 46 5.95 7.39 7.04
CA THR A 46 5.57 7.15 8.44
C THR A 46 6.18 5.85 8.99
N GLY A 47 6.55 4.93 8.10
CA GLY A 47 6.98 3.57 8.44
C GLY A 47 5.87 2.53 8.38
N TRP A 48 4.63 2.92 8.07
CA TRP A 48 3.56 1.97 7.79
C TRP A 48 3.55 1.59 6.30
N SER A 49 3.31 0.31 6.02
CA SER A 49 3.16 -0.20 4.65
C SER A 49 2.12 -1.29 4.60
N ALA A 50 1.52 -1.56 3.44
CA ALA A 50 0.73 -2.77 3.24
C ALA A 50 1.08 -3.45 1.93
N TRP A 51 1.04 -4.78 1.94
CA TRP A 51 1.41 -5.64 0.83
C TRP A 51 0.23 -6.46 0.36
N TYR A 52 0.09 -6.67 -0.94
CA TYR A 52 -1.00 -7.49 -1.47
C TYR A 52 -0.60 -8.97 -1.48
N GLU A 53 -1.07 -9.72 -0.47
CA GLU A 53 -0.74 -11.13 -0.26
C GLU A 53 -2.04 -11.95 -0.27
N SER A 54 -2.09 -13.03 -1.05
CA SER A 54 -3.24 -13.97 -1.10
C SER A 54 -4.61 -13.31 -1.36
N GLY A 55 -4.65 -12.27 -2.19
CA GLY A 55 -5.89 -11.58 -2.55
C GLY A 55 -6.35 -10.52 -1.54
N ARG A 56 -5.50 -10.16 -0.56
CA ARG A 56 -5.82 -9.16 0.47
C ARG A 56 -4.63 -8.26 0.77
N TRP A 57 -4.92 -7.04 1.20
CA TRP A 57 -3.91 -6.13 1.71
C TRP A 57 -3.54 -6.49 3.15
N VAL A 58 -2.25 -6.75 3.38
CA VAL A 58 -1.67 -7.09 4.68
C VAL A 58 -0.84 -5.91 5.17
N PRO A 59 -1.33 -5.16 6.18
CA PRO A 59 -0.56 -4.11 6.83
C PRO A 59 0.69 -4.65 7.53
N LYS A 60 1.78 -3.93 7.40
CA LYS A 60 3.06 -4.13 8.07
C LYS A 60 3.50 -2.79 8.66
N ASP A 61 3.32 -2.69 9.97
CA ASP A 61 3.87 -1.61 10.77
C ASP A 61 5.36 -1.86 11.02
N LYS A 62 6.20 -0.89 10.62
CA LYS A 62 7.62 -0.90 10.97
C LYS A 62 7.87 -0.30 12.36
N LYS A 63 6.82 -0.13 13.20
CA LYS A 63 6.97 0.27 14.61
C LYS A 63 7.96 -0.71 15.25
N LYS A 64 9.19 -0.22 15.43
CA LYS A 64 10.26 -0.93 16.12
C LYS A 64 9.73 -1.34 17.49
N LYS A 65 9.87 -2.62 17.79
CA LYS A 65 9.89 -3.08 19.17
C LYS A 65 11.05 -2.41 19.91
#